data_AF-X1B3M8-F1
#
_entry.id   AF-X1B3M8-F1
#
_cell.length_a   1.000
_cell.length_b   1.000
_cell.length_c   1.000
_cell.angle_alpha   90.00
_cell.angle_beta   90.00
_cell.angle_gamma   90.00
#
_symmetry.space_group_name_H-M   'P 1'
#
loop_
_entity.id
_entity.type
_entity.pdbx_description
1 polymer ?
#
loop_
_entity_poly.entity_id
_entity_poly.type
_entity_poly.pdbx_seq_one_letter_code
_entity_poly.pdbx_strand_id
1 'polypeptide(L)'
;MELVHRNPGTMAWQTDEIWIRRGRRVNPKRRHRKPSGDIFRQSLKLCLVSPSSVIIRRSVFNEVGLFDETLQAAEDYDLWLRISCRYPVYLIDRALIVKEGGHADQLSQRFAGMDRFRIRAIVNLINSGILSSDQTEAALEELSIKCKIFGNGCIKRGKWGG
;
A
#
# COMPACT_ATOMS: atom_id res chain seq x y z
N MET A 1 -2.00 -22.50 6.40
CA MET A 1 -0.83 -22.96 7.18
C MET A 1 0.15 -23.78 6.33
N GLU A 2 -0.30 -24.71 5.50
CA GLU A 2 0.58 -25.61 4.74
C GLU A 2 1.57 -24.91 3.77
N LEU A 3 1.15 -23.83 3.11
CA LEU A 3 1.98 -23.07 2.17
C LEU A 3 3.16 -22.32 2.82
N VAL A 4 3.00 -21.88 4.07
CA VAL A 4 4.04 -21.19 4.85
C VAL A 4 5.18 -22.17 5.19
N HIS A 5 4.85 -23.44 5.46
CA HIS A 5 5.83 -24.47 5.81
C HIS A 5 6.65 -24.94 4.62
N ARG A 6 6.13 -24.81 3.39
CA ARG A 6 6.83 -25.23 2.17
C ARG A 6 7.91 -24.24 1.69
N ASN A 7 7.88 -22.99 2.17
CA ASN A 7 8.83 -21.94 1.78
C ASN A 7 9.35 -21.18 3.01
N PRO A 8 10.25 -21.77 3.81
CA PRO A 8 10.69 -21.18 5.08
C PRO A 8 11.43 -19.84 4.90
N GLY A 9 12.08 -19.59 3.76
CA GLY A 9 12.78 -18.34 3.48
C GLY A 9 11.88 -17.15 3.13
N THR A 10 10.59 -17.37 2.87
CA THR A 10 9.67 -16.28 2.53
C THR A 10 9.31 -15.47 3.78
N MET A 11 9.30 -14.15 3.63
CA MET A 11 9.08 -13.20 4.73
C MET A 11 7.64 -12.70 4.81
N ALA A 12 6.93 -12.63 3.67
CA ALA A 12 5.57 -12.14 3.58
C ALA A 12 4.75 -12.86 2.51
N TRP A 13 3.50 -13.16 2.85
CA TRP A 13 2.49 -13.67 1.93
C TRP A 13 1.24 -12.83 2.01
N GLN A 14 0.56 -12.65 0.88
CA GLN A 14 -0.76 -12.07 0.83
C GLN A 14 -1.73 -13.02 0.11
N THR A 15 -3.02 -12.86 0.34
CA THR A 15 -4.07 -13.58 -0.39
C THR A 15 -4.91 -12.60 -1.19
N ASP A 16 -5.71 -13.12 -2.12
CA ASP A 16 -6.77 -12.32 -2.72
C ASP A 16 -7.95 -12.11 -1.74
N GLU A 17 -8.86 -11.25 -2.14
CA GLU A 17 -10.01 -10.83 -1.33
C GLU A 17 -11.24 -10.59 -2.19
N ILE A 18 -12.42 -10.85 -1.62
CA ILE A 18 -13.72 -10.52 -2.21
C ILE A 18 -14.14 -9.16 -1.65
N TRP A 19 -14.43 -8.20 -2.52
CA TRP A 19 -14.97 -6.91 -2.10
C TRP A 19 -16.49 -6.91 -2.19
N ILE A 20 -17.14 -6.49 -1.11
CA ILE A 20 -18.57 -6.19 -1.05
C ILE A 20 -18.74 -4.72 -0.71
N ARG A 21 -19.51 -3.99 -1.51
CA ARG A 21 -19.85 -2.59 -1.26
C ARG A 21 -21.35 -2.45 -1.20
N ARG A 22 -21.87 -2.00 -0.05
CA ARG A 22 -23.32 -1.86 0.20
C ARG A 22 -24.11 -3.12 -0.18
N GLY A 23 -23.65 -4.28 0.31
CA GLY A 23 -24.27 -5.59 0.05
C GLY A 23 -24.07 -6.16 -1.36
N ARG A 24 -23.33 -5.50 -2.25
CA ARG A 24 -23.08 -5.99 -3.62
C ARG A 24 -21.61 -6.29 -3.87
N ARG A 25 -21.31 -7.41 -4.52
CA ARG A 25 -19.94 -7.78 -4.91
C ARG A 25 -19.37 -6.74 -5.90
N VAL A 26 -18.12 -6.34 -5.65
CA VAL A 26 -17.34 -5.45 -6.51
C VAL A 26 -16.20 -6.24 -7.11
N ASN A 27 -16.11 -6.23 -8.44
CA ASN A 27 -15.01 -6.89 -9.14
C ASN A 27 -13.78 -5.97 -9.21
N PRO A 28 -12.58 -6.48 -8.88
CA PRO A 28 -11.36 -5.69 -8.96
C PRO A 28 -11.05 -5.34 -10.42
N LYS A 29 -10.78 -4.07 -10.70
CA LYS A 29 -10.19 -3.64 -11.99
C LYS A 29 -8.78 -4.20 -12.17
N ARG A 30 -8.29 -4.26 -13.42
CA ARG A 30 -6.94 -4.75 -13.77
C ARG A 30 -5.82 -4.18 -12.88
N ARG A 31 -5.88 -2.89 -12.54
CA ARG A 31 -4.88 -2.22 -11.69
C ARG A 31 -4.84 -2.68 -10.22
N HIS A 32 -5.86 -3.41 -9.76
CA HIS A 32 -5.94 -3.94 -8.39
C HIS A 32 -5.54 -5.42 -8.34
N ARG A 33 -5.14 -6.03 -9.47
CA ARG A 33 -4.61 -7.40 -9.44
C ARG A 33 -3.33 -7.40 -8.61
N LYS A 34 -3.22 -8.33 -7.67
CA LYS A 34 -2.08 -8.45 -6.77
C LYS A 34 -0.94 -9.16 -7.50
N PRO A 35 0.24 -8.54 -7.66
CA PRO A 35 1.42 -9.23 -8.14
C PRO A 35 2.01 -10.13 -7.04
N SER A 36 2.85 -11.09 -7.44
CA SER A 36 3.58 -11.98 -6.55
C SER A 36 5.08 -11.82 -6.77
N GLY A 37 5.87 -11.78 -5.68
CA GLY A 37 7.32 -11.59 -5.74
C GLY A 37 7.71 -10.14 -5.46
N ASP A 38 8.54 -9.53 -6.31
CA ASP A 38 8.85 -8.11 -6.21
C ASP A 38 7.63 -7.28 -6.65
N ILE A 39 7.06 -6.58 -5.68
CA ILE A 39 5.86 -5.75 -5.86
C ILE A 39 6.13 -4.27 -5.59
N PHE A 40 7.38 -3.85 -5.37
CA PHE A 40 7.69 -2.50 -4.88
C PHE A 40 7.19 -1.41 -5.85
N ARG A 41 7.56 -1.51 -7.13
CA ARG A 41 7.17 -0.53 -8.16
C ARG A 41 5.65 -0.43 -8.34
N GLN A 42 4.95 -1.54 -8.21
CA GLN A 42 3.50 -1.61 -8.31
C GLN A 42 2.85 -1.03 -7.04
N SER A 43 3.46 -1.25 -5.88
CA SER A 43 3.00 -0.74 -4.59
C SER A 43 3.15 0.78 -4.46
N LEU A 44 4.11 1.39 -5.14
CA LEU A 44 4.19 2.86 -5.28
C LEU A 44 2.93 3.45 -5.94
N LYS A 45 2.35 2.75 -6.92
CA LYS A 45 1.18 3.24 -7.66
C LYS A 45 -0.11 3.14 -6.84
N LEU A 46 -0.25 2.04 -6.11
CA LEU A 46 -1.45 1.72 -5.33
C LEU A 46 -1.07 0.87 -4.11
N CYS A 47 -1.78 1.05 -2.99
CA CYS A 47 -1.74 0.09 -1.90
C CYS A 47 -2.35 -1.25 -2.37
N LEU A 48 -1.50 -2.24 -2.68
CA LEU A 48 -1.88 -3.54 -3.23
C LEU A 48 -2.04 -4.62 -2.16
N VAL A 49 -1.45 -4.42 -0.98
CA VAL A 49 -1.51 -5.35 0.14
C VAL A 49 -2.59 -4.86 1.11
N SER A 50 -3.55 -5.72 1.42
CA SER A 50 -4.52 -5.44 2.48
C SER A 50 -3.99 -5.97 3.81
N PRO A 51 -3.95 -5.16 4.89
CA PRO A 51 -3.48 -5.62 6.20
C PRO A 51 -4.24 -6.81 6.78
N SER A 52 -5.49 -7.01 6.38
CA SER A 52 -6.25 -8.19 6.81
C SER A 52 -5.83 -9.46 6.08
N SER A 53 -5.30 -9.37 4.86
CA SER A 53 -5.08 -10.50 3.94
C SER A 53 -3.62 -10.93 3.83
N VAL A 54 -2.88 -10.84 4.92
CA VAL A 54 -1.41 -10.97 4.91
C VAL A 54 -0.90 -11.76 6.11
N ILE A 55 0.14 -12.56 5.88
CA ILE A 55 0.93 -13.23 6.92
C ILE A 55 2.38 -12.79 6.74
N ILE A 56 3.00 -12.30 7.81
CA ILE A 56 4.37 -11.80 7.81
C ILE A 56 5.15 -12.44 8.94
N ARG A 57 6.43 -12.75 8.71
CA ARG A 57 7.33 -13.16 9.78
C ARG A 57 7.58 -12.00 10.72
N ARG A 58 7.44 -12.23 12.03
CA ARG A 58 7.63 -11.20 13.06
C ARG A 58 8.95 -10.44 12.91
N SER A 59 10.03 -11.11 12.51
CA SER A 59 11.35 -10.50 12.33
C SER A 59 11.36 -9.35 11.32
N VAL A 60 10.46 -9.33 10.33
CA VAL A 60 10.32 -8.21 9.39
C VAL A 60 10.12 -6.89 10.13
N PHE A 61 9.30 -6.86 11.19
CA PHE A 61 9.04 -5.64 11.95
C PHE A 61 10.25 -5.14 12.73
N ASN A 62 11.22 -6.00 13.05
CA ASN A 62 12.47 -5.57 13.67
C ASN A 62 13.34 -4.77 12.69
N GLU A 63 13.21 -5.04 11.38
CA GLU A 63 14.02 -4.42 10.33
C GLU A 63 13.32 -3.21 9.71
N VAL A 64 11.99 -3.26 9.54
CA VAL A 64 11.23 -2.17 8.91
C VAL A 64 10.56 -1.23 9.90
N GLY A 65 10.37 -1.64 11.16
CA GLY A 65 9.57 -0.92 12.15
C GLY A 65 8.06 -1.19 12.04
N LEU A 66 7.27 -0.49 12.86
CA LEU A 66 5.80 -0.61 12.90
C LEU A 66 5.11 0.44 12.03
N PHE A 67 3.81 0.64 12.20
CA PHE A 67 3.09 1.73 11.56
C PHE A 67 3.62 3.09 12.02
N ASP A 68 3.67 4.07 11.10
CA ASP A 68 3.91 5.46 11.45
C ASP A 68 2.61 6.07 12.00
N GLU A 69 2.48 6.12 13.32
CA GLU A 69 1.30 6.67 14.01
C GLU A 69 1.11 8.18 13.78
N THR A 70 2.08 8.88 13.19
CA THR A 70 1.94 10.29 12.83
C THR A 70 1.14 10.48 11.53
N LEU A 71 0.93 9.41 10.74
CA LEU A 71 0.09 9.43 9.55
C LEU A 71 -1.39 9.22 9.91
N GLN A 72 -2.22 10.23 9.65
CA GLN A 72 -3.66 10.15 9.90
C GLN A 72 -4.42 9.24 8.91
N ALA A 73 -3.78 8.86 7.81
CA ALA A 73 -4.26 7.89 6.83
C ALA A 73 -3.08 7.38 5.99
N ALA A 74 -3.28 6.24 5.31
CA ALA A 74 -2.28 5.61 4.45
C ALA A 74 -1.04 5.09 5.20
N GLU A 75 -1.19 4.80 6.49
CA GLU A 75 -0.24 4.12 7.35
C GLU A 75 0.07 2.70 6.84
N ASP A 76 -0.93 2.03 6.26
CA ASP A 76 -0.78 0.74 5.58
C ASP A 76 0.13 0.86 4.36
N TYR A 77 -0.12 1.86 3.52
CA TYR A 77 0.67 2.14 2.33
C TYR A 77 2.15 2.40 2.69
N ASP A 78 2.43 3.21 3.71
CA ASP A 78 3.80 3.44 4.19
C ASP A 78 4.50 2.12 4.61
N LEU A 79 3.84 1.33 5.45
CA LEU A 79 4.38 0.04 5.90
C LEU A 79 4.67 -0.90 4.73
N TRP A 80 3.76 -1.00 3.76
CA TRP A 80 3.95 -1.90 2.63
C TRP A 80 5.07 -1.48 1.69
N LEU A 81 5.34 -0.18 1.54
CA LEU A 81 6.51 0.27 0.78
C LEU A 81 7.81 -0.12 1.49
N ARG A 82 7.91 0.09 2.81
CA ARG A 82 9.10 -0.27 3.60
C ARG A 82 9.36 -1.78 3.59
N ILE A 83 8.31 -2.60 3.59
CA ILE A 83 8.44 -4.06 3.47
C ILE A 83 8.82 -4.47 2.05
N SER A 84 8.08 -3.99 1.04
CA SER A 84 8.26 -4.45 -0.35
C SER A 84 9.55 -3.99 -1.00
N CYS A 85 10.19 -2.91 -0.51
CA CYS A 85 11.52 -2.52 -0.98
C CYS A 85 12.64 -3.45 -0.48
N ARG A 86 12.37 -4.29 0.53
CA ARG A 86 13.35 -5.22 1.12
C ARG A 86 13.05 -6.68 0.84
N TYR A 87 11.78 -7.05 0.81
CA TYR A 87 11.37 -8.45 0.66
C TYR A 87 10.31 -8.63 -0.41
N PRO A 88 10.39 -9.74 -1.17
CA PRO A 88 9.29 -10.15 -2.02
C PRO A 88 8.05 -10.49 -1.18
N VAL A 89 6.87 -10.15 -1.71
CA VAL A 89 5.57 -10.49 -1.13
C VAL A 89 4.87 -11.45 -2.07
N TYR A 90 4.64 -12.68 -1.63
CA TYR A 90 4.07 -13.71 -2.49
C TYR A 90 2.55 -13.78 -2.39
N LEU A 91 1.89 -13.87 -3.54
CA LEU A 91 0.45 -14.07 -3.61
C LEU A 91 0.12 -15.55 -3.46
N ILE A 92 -0.76 -15.86 -2.51
CA ILE A 92 -1.54 -17.09 -2.49
C ILE A 92 -2.82 -16.78 -3.27
N ASP A 93 -2.94 -17.34 -4.47
CA ASP A 93 -4.06 -17.12 -5.40
C ASP A 93 -5.34 -17.82 -4.92
N ARG A 94 -5.85 -17.35 -3.78
CA ARG A 94 -7.08 -17.76 -3.14
C ARG A 94 -7.70 -16.54 -2.47
N ALA A 95 -8.99 -16.33 -2.70
CA ALA A 95 -9.73 -15.31 -1.98
C ALA A 95 -10.15 -15.85 -0.60
N LEU A 96 -9.40 -15.49 0.45
CA LEU A 96 -9.62 -16.00 1.80
C LEU A 96 -10.31 -15.00 2.74
N ILE A 97 -10.59 -13.79 2.25
CA ILE A 97 -11.19 -12.70 3.03
C ILE A 97 -12.31 -12.03 2.24
N VAL A 98 -13.36 -11.65 2.94
CA VAL A 98 -14.40 -10.74 2.45
C VAL A 98 -14.16 -9.37 3.09
N LYS A 99 -14.00 -8.33 2.27
CA LYS A 99 -13.87 -6.94 2.73
C LYS A 99 -15.14 -6.18 2.40
N GLU A 100 -15.69 -5.54 3.41
CA GLU A 100 -16.88 -4.71 3.27
C GLU A 100 -16.51 -3.22 3.21
N GLY A 101 -17.20 -2.48 2.35
CA GLY A 101 -16.98 -1.05 2.22
C GLY A 101 -18.22 -0.26 1.82
N GLY A 102 -18.07 1.07 1.81
CA GLY A 102 -19.16 2.01 1.53
C GLY A 102 -19.88 2.54 2.76
N HIS A 103 -19.36 2.26 3.97
CA HIS A 103 -19.77 2.91 5.21
C HIS A 103 -19.45 4.42 5.17
N ALA A 104 -20.23 5.21 5.91
CA ALA A 104 -20.15 6.68 5.88
C ALA A 104 -18.92 7.24 6.61
N ASP A 105 -18.37 6.46 7.54
CA ASP A 105 -17.22 6.76 8.39
C ASP A 105 -15.87 6.37 7.77
N GLN A 106 -15.85 5.90 6.52
CA GLN A 106 -14.61 5.48 5.86
C GLN A 106 -13.61 6.65 5.76
N LEU A 107 -12.37 6.39 6.18
CA LEU A 107 -11.28 7.38 6.17
C LEU A 107 -11.05 8.03 4.79
N SER A 108 -11.31 7.29 3.71
CA SER A 108 -11.20 7.81 2.34
C SER A 108 -12.21 8.91 1.99
N GLN A 109 -13.30 9.03 2.76
CA GLN A 109 -14.29 10.09 2.64
C GLN A 109 -14.00 11.25 3.61
N ARG A 110 -13.17 11.01 4.64
CA ARG A 110 -12.85 12.00 5.68
C ARG A 110 -11.86 13.08 5.23
N PHE A 111 -10.91 12.72 4.35
CA PHE A 111 -9.83 13.63 3.97
C PHE A 111 -9.93 14.08 2.51
N ALA A 112 -10.06 15.40 2.30
CA ALA A 112 -9.95 16.01 0.98
C ALA A 112 -8.48 15.95 0.51
N GLY A 113 -8.13 14.90 -0.23
CA GLY A 113 -6.79 14.73 -0.81
C GLY A 113 -5.91 13.71 -0.08
N MET A 114 -6.38 12.46 0.01
CA MET A 114 -5.61 11.32 0.56
C MET A 114 -4.18 11.20 0.01
N ASP A 115 -3.95 11.63 -1.23
CA ASP A 115 -2.63 11.54 -1.86
C ASP A 115 -1.55 12.32 -1.11
N ARG A 116 -1.90 13.34 -0.29
CA ARG A 116 -0.91 14.02 0.59
C ARG A 116 -0.19 13.05 1.52
N PHE A 117 -0.89 12.05 2.04
CA PHE A 117 -0.32 11.07 2.98
C PHE A 117 0.56 10.07 2.24
N ARG A 118 0.16 9.65 1.03
CA ARG A 118 0.99 8.81 0.17
C ARG A 118 2.26 9.53 -0.29
N ILE A 119 2.15 10.81 -0.64
CA ILE A 119 3.29 11.68 -0.96
C ILE A 119 4.24 11.74 0.23
N ARG A 120 3.72 11.97 1.44
CA ARG A 120 4.53 11.99 2.66
C ARG A 120 5.25 10.67 2.90
N ALA A 121 4.55 9.53 2.75
CA ALA A 121 5.14 8.20 2.88
C ALA A 121 6.29 7.97 1.88
N ILE A 122 6.10 8.35 0.60
CA ILE A 122 7.17 8.22 -0.41
C ILE A 122 8.37 9.12 -0.08
N VAL A 123 8.13 10.36 0.36
CA VAL A 123 9.21 11.30 0.76
C VAL A 123 9.97 10.74 1.95
N ASN A 124 9.28 10.24 2.97
CA ASN A 124 9.91 9.61 4.13
C ASN A 124 10.76 8.40 3.72
N LEU A 125 10.25 7.57 2.82
CA LEU A 125 10.95 6.40 2.31
C LEU A 125 12.24 6.77 1.55
N ILE A 126 12.18 7.77 0.66
CA ILE A 126 13.37 8.27 -0.07
C ILE A 126 14.39 8.82 0.93
N ASN A 127 13.94 9.66 1.86
CA ASN A 127 14.81 10.30 2.85
C ASN A 127 15.44 9.31 3.84
N SER A 128 14.86 8.12 4.01
CA SER A 128 15.43 7.08 4.87
C SER A 128 16.74 6.50 4.33
N GLY A 129 17.04 6.69 3.04
CA GLY A 129 18.27 6.21 2.41
C GLY A 129 18.36 4.69 2.24
N ILE A 130 17.27 3.94 2.48
CA ILE A 130 17.27 2.47 2.43
C ILE A 130 17.06 1.90 1.02
N LEU A 131 16.67 2.73 0.06
CA LEU A 131 16.33 2.32 -1.29
C LEU A 131 17.59 2.12 -2.14
N SER A 132 17.57 1.13 -3.03
CA SER A 132 18.58 1.07 -4.11
C SER A 132 18.41 2.23 -5.09
N SER A 133 19.39 2.44 -5.98
CA SER A 133 19.31 3.46 -7.03
C SER A 133 18.06 3.29 -7.89
N ASP A 134 17.78 2.07 -8.37
CA ASP A 134 16.59 1.77 -9.18
C ASP A 134 15.28 2.00 -8.44
N GLN A 135 15.24 1.67 -7.15
CA GLN A 135 14.07 1.90 -6.31
C GLN A 135 13.85 3.38 -6.03
N THR A 136 14.94 4.13 -5.82
CA THR A 136 14.92 5.57 -5.62
C THR A 136 14.38 6.28 -6.86
N GLU A 137 14.85 5.91 -8.05
CA GLU A 137 14.35 6.44 -9.31
C GLU A 137 12.84 6.17 -9.46
N ALA A 138 12.41 4.93 -9.24
CA ALA A 138 10.98 4.55 -9.29
C ALA A 138 10.12 5.37 -8.31
N ALA A 139 10.63 5.59 -7.10
CA ALA A 139 9.95 6.36 -6.07
C ALA A 139 9.83 7.84 -6.44
N LEU A 140 10.89 8.44 -7.02
CA LEU A 140 10.89 9.82 -7.51
C LEU A 140 9.94 10.03 -8.69
N GLU A 141 9.91 9.09 -9.63
CA GLU A 141 8.95 9.10 -10.75
C GLU A 141 7.50 9.13 -10.24
N GLU A 142 7.15 8.20 -9.36
CA GLU A 142 5.79 8.12 -8.82
C GLU A 142 5.47 9.32 -7.93
N LEU A 143 6.44 9.82 -7.14
CA LEU A 143 6.28 11.03 -6.35
C LEU A 143 5.90 12.22 -7.24
N SER A 144 6.59 12.41 -8.36
CA SER A 144 6.28 13.48 -9.33
C SER A 144 4.85 13.37 -9.86
N ILE A 145 4.42 12.15 -10.21
CA ILE A 145 3.05 11.87 -10.69
C ILE A 145 2.03 12.23 -9.60
N LYS A 146 2.21 11.74 -8.37
CA LYS A 146 1.28 12.01 -7.26
C LYS A 146 1.21 13.48 -6.90
N CYS A 147 2.34 14.19 -6.88
CA CYS A 147 2.38 15.63 -6.64
C CYS A 147 1.59 16.41 -7.71
N LYS A 148 1.72 16.05 -8.99
CA LYS A 148 0.93 16.67 -10.08
C LYS A 148 -0.57 16.42 -9.90
N ILE A 149 -0.97 15.18 -9.59
CA ILE A 149 -2.38 14.84 -9.35
C ILE A 149 -2.94 15.61 -8.15
N PHE A 150 -2.20 15.63 -7.04
CA PHE A 150 -2.58 16.32 -5.82
C PHE A 150 -2.72 17.83 -6.05
N GLY A 151 -1.70 18.48 -6.65
CA GLY A 151 -1.71 19.90 -6.97
C GLY A 151 -2.87 20.31 -7.87
N ASN A 152 -3.11 19.56 -8.96
CA ASN A 152 -4.27 19.78 -9.84
C ASN A 152 -5.60 19.62 -9.08
N GLY A 153 -5.67 18.67 -8.15
CA GLY A 153 -6.82 18.50 -7.27
C GLY A 153 -7.03 19.70 -6.34
N CYS A 154 -5.97 20.27 -5.78
CA CYS A 154 -6.02 21.46 -4.91
C CYS A 154 -6.52 22.69 -5.69
N ILE A 155 -5.99 22.91 -6.91
CA ILE A 155 -6.44 23.98 -7.81
C ILE A 155 -7.94 23.89 -8.07
N LYS A 156 -8.43 22.71 -8.47
CA LYS A 156 -9.86 22.49 -8.75
C LYS A 156 -10.77 22.71 -7.54
N ARG A 157 -10.24 22.58 -6.31
CA ARG A 157 -11.01 22.72 -5.07
C ARG A 157 -10.87 24.10 -4.42
N GLY A 158 -10.06 25.00 -4.98
CA GLY A 158 -9.78 26.32 -4.40
C GLY A 158 -9.11 26.28 -3.02
N LYS A 159 -8.50 25.14 -2.65
CA LYS A 159 -7.83 24.96 -1.35
C LYS A 159 -6.33 24.95 -1.55
N TRP A 160 -5.70 26.10 -1.35
CA TRP A 160 -4.25 26.24 -1.23
C TRP A 160 -3.91 26.47 0.23
N GLY A 161 -3.19 25.54 0.85
CA GLY A 161 -2.74 25.65 2.25
C GLY A 161 -3.72 25.06 3.27
N GLY A 162 -3.20 24.16 4.10
CA GLY A 162 -3.87 23.52 5.23
C GLY A 162 -2.88 22.67 6.01
#